data_AF-A0A2V9V5X6-F1
#
_entry.id   AF-A0A2V9V5X6-F1
#
_cell.length_a   1.000
_cell.length_b   1.000
_cell.length_c   1.000
_cell.angle_alpha   90.00
_cell.angle_beta   90.00
_cell.angle_gamma   90.00
#
_symmetry.space_group_name_H-M   'P 1'
#
loop_
_entity.id
_entity.type
_entity.pdbx_description
1 polymer ?
#
loop_
_entity_poly.entity_id
_entity_poly.type
_entity_poly.pdbx_seq_one_letter_code
_entity_poly.pdbx_strand_id
1 'polypeptide(L)' 'MTADDWKALKQGDDSRFGEKERAALSYAEKLTKSLQEITDPDVQALKKYFSEPEIVDLHLLTGLVNLTKPPY' A
#
# COMPACT_ATOMS: atom_id res chain seq x y z
N MET A 1 3.82 -11.15 10.84
CA MET A 1 4.48 -11.48 9.57
C MET A 1 5.66 -12.39 9.83
N THR A 2 5.75 -13.48 9.08
CA THR A 2 6.85 -14.45 9.10
C THR A 2 7.89 -14.12 8.03
N ALA A 3 9.05 -14.78 8.06
CA ALA A 3 10.08 -14.61 7.03
C ALA A 3 9.57 -15.01 5.63
N ASP A 4 8.70 -16.00 5.55
CA ASP A 4 8.07 -16.43 4.30
C ASP A 4 7.10 -15.38 3.75
N ASP A 5 6.35 -14.69 4.62
CA ASP A 5 5.48 -13.60 4.20
C ASP A 5 6.30 -12.43 3.60
N TRP A 6 7.45 -12.12 4.19
CA TRP A 6 8.37 -11.13 3.64
C TRP A 6 8.95 -11.55 2.28
N LYS A 7 9.25 -12.84 2.11
CA LYS A 7 9.76 -13.38 0.85
C LYS A 7 8.72 -13.29 -0.26
N ALA A 8 7.46 -13.63 0.04
CA ALA A 8 6.34 -13.52 -0.89
C ALA A 8 6.12 -12.08 -1.34
N LEU A 9 6.08 -11.13 -0.39
CA LEU A 9 5.92 -9.70 -0.71
C LEU A 9 7.03 -9.15 -1.60
N LYS A 10 8.29 -9.56 -1.38
CA LYS A 10 9.41 -9.17 -2.26
C LYS A 10 9.28 -9.69 -3.69
N GLN A 11 8.51 -10.75 -3.89
CA GLN A 11 8.20 -11.33 -5.20
C GLN A 11 6.90 -10.78 -5.80
N GLY A 12 6.22 -9.86 -5.10
CA GLY A 12 4.90 -9.35 -5.50
C GLY A 12 3.76 -10.34 -5.26
N ASP A 13 3.99 -11.41 -4.48
CA ASP A 13 2.96 -12.36 -4.10
C ASP A 13 2.27 -11.91 -2.81
N ASP A 14 1.05 -11.43 -2.95
CA ASP A 14 0.17 -11.01 -1.87
C ASP A 14 -0.95 -12.03 -1.58
N SER A 15 -0.94 -13.20 -2.22
CA SER A 15 -2.01 -14.21 -2.13
C SER A 15 -2.19 -14.79 -0.73
N ARG A 16 -1.16 -14.68 0.11
CA ARG A 16 -1.12 -15.15 1.50
C ARG A 16 -1.83 -14.22 2.49
N PHE A 17 -2.20 -13.02 2.06
CA PHE A 17 -2.81 -12.00 2.90
C PHE A 17 -4.32 -11.91 2.66
N GLY A 18 -5.06 -11.44 3.66
CA GLY A 18 -6.51 -11.23 3.55
C GLY A 18 -6.85 -10.03 2.66
N GLU A 19 -8.13 -9.92 2.28
CA GLU A 19 -8.59 -8.87 1.35
C GLU A 19 -8.27 -7.45 1.82
N LYS A 20 -8.36 -7.19 3.14
CA LYS A 20 -7.99 -5.91 3.75
C LYS A 20 -6.52 -5.58 3.54
N GLU A 21 -5.64 -6.53 3.79
CA GLU A 21 -4.18 -6.34 3.65
C GLU A 21 -3.78 -6.20 2.18
N ARG A 22 -4.37 -7.00 1.29
CA ARG A 22 -4.14 -6.90 -0.16
C ARG A 22 -4.56 -5.55 -0.72
N ALA A 23 -5.68 -4.99 -0.26
CA ALA A 23 -6.11 -3.65 -0.64
C ALA A 23 -5.09 -2.58 -0.22
N ALA A 24 -4.54 -2.67 0.99
CA ALA A 24 -3.49 -1.75 1.46
C ALA A 24 -2.17 -1.92 0.69
N LEU A 25 -1.77 -3.17 0.41
CA LEU A 25 -0.54 -3.47 -0.36
C LEU A 25 -0.63 -2.94 -1.79
N SER A 26 -1.75 -3.17 -2.47
CA SER A 26 -1.98 -2.68 -3.84
C SER A 26 -1.98 -1.15 -3.90
N TYR A 27 -2.62 -0.50 -2.93
CA TYR A 27 -2.61 0.96 -2.81
C TYR A 27 -1.19 1.49 -2.58
N ALA A 28 -0.45 0.91 -1.64
CA ALA A 28 0.91 1.33 -1.31
C ALA A 28 1.89 1.12 -2.48
N GLU A 29 1.73 0.04 -3.24
CA GLU A 29 2.50 -0.23 -4.45
C GLU A 29 2.25 0.85 -5.51
N LYS A 30 0.97 1.17 -5.79
CA LYS A 30 0.61 2.24 -6.73
C LYS A 30 1.15 3.60 -6.27
N LEU A 31 1.03 3.90 -4.99
CA LEU A 31 1.47 5.15 -4.38
C LEU A 31 3.00 5.34 -4.46
N THR A 32 3.77 4.25 -4.33
CA THR A 32 5.23 4.30 -4.42
C THR A 32 5.77 4.35 -5.86
N LYS A 33 5.06 3.74 -6.83
CA LYS A 33 5.45 3.79 -8.25
C LYS A 33 5.01 5.08 -8.95
N SER A 34 3.80 5.53 -8.64
CA SER A 34 3.12 6.60 -9.36
C SER A 34 2.19 7.39 -8.43
N LEU A 35 2.77 8.12 -7.47
CA LEU A 35 2.02 8.97 -6.53
C LEU A 35 1.00 9.88 -7.23
N GLN A 36 1.37 10.46 -8.38
CA GLN A 36 0.55 11.35 -9.19
C GLN A 36 -0.64 10.66 -9.90
N GLU A 37 -0.68 9.33 -9.94
CA GLU A 37 -1.73 8.54 -10.60
C GLU A 37 -2.73 7.93 -9.60
N ILE A 38 -2.65 8.30 -8.33
CA ILE A 38 -3.65 7.92 -7.32
C ILE A 38 -4.94 8.72 -7.58
N THR A 39 -6.05 7.99 -7.68
CA THR A 39 -7.37 8.51 -8.03
C THR A 39 -8.38 8.25 -6.92
N ASP A 40 -9.52 8.97 -6.93
CA ASP A 40 -10.62 8.72 -5.98
C ASP A 40 -11.09 7.26 -5.92
N PRO A 41 -11.21 6.52 -7.05
CA PRO A 41 -11.49 5.09 -7.02
C PRO A 41 -10.52 4.25 -6.17
N ASP A 42 -9.23 4.58 -6.16
CA ASP A 42 -8.24 3.85 -5.35
C ASP A 42 -8.50 4.06 -3.85
N VAL A 43 -8.85 5.28 -3.48
CA VAL A 43 -9.21 5.65 -2.10
C VAL A 43 -10.56 5.04 -1.69
N GLN A 44 -11.55 5.06 -2.59
CA GLN A 44 -12.87 4.47 -2.37
C GLN A 44 -12.79 2.95 -2.16
N ALA A 45 -11.86 2.26 -2.83
CA ALA A 45 -11.63 0.83 -2.63
C ALA A 45 -11.16 0.52 -1.20
N LEU A 46 -10.36 1.40 -0.59
CA LEU A 46 -9.88 1.24 0.80
C LEU A 46 -10.97 1.47 1.84
N LYS A 47 -11.97 2.32 1.55
CA LYS A 47 -13.08 2.61 2.48
C LYS A 47 -13.92 1.39 2.85
N LYS A 48 -13.80 0.28 2.10
CA LYS A 48 -14.39 -1.02 2.46
C LYS A 48 -13.77 -1.66 3.70
N TYR A 49 -12.52 -1.31 4.02
CA TYR A 49 -11.72 -2.00 5.03
C TYR A 49 -11.09 -1.08 6.09
N PHE A 50 -10.98 0.21 5.78
CA PHE A 50 -10.31 1.22 6.59
C PHE A 50 -11.22 2.45 6.77
N SER A 51 -11.14 3.06 7.94
CA SER A 51 -11.72 4.38 8.22
C SER A 51 -10.95 5.49 7.49
N GLU A 52 -11.56 6.67 7.33
CA GLU A 52 -10.89 7.80 6.68
C GLU A 52 -9.57 8.22 7.36
N PRO A 53 -9.47 8.27 8.71
CA PRO A 53 -8.19 8.51 9.38
C PRO A 53 -7.12 7.47 9.06
N GLU A 54 -7.48 6.17 9.07
CA GLU A 54 -6.53 5.09 8.72
C GLU A 54 -6.03 5.20 7.27
N ILE A 55 -6.88 5.66 6.35
CA ILE A 55 -6.49 5.87 4.95
C ILE A 55 -5.53 7.05 4.81
N VAL A 56 -5.77 8.14 5.54
CA VAL A 56 -4.87 9.30 5.59
C VAL A 56 -3.51 8.89 6.16
N ASP A 57 -3.49 8.12 7.25
CA ASP A 57 -2.27 7.61 7.85
C ASP A 57 -1.50 6.71 6.87
N LEU A 58 -2.19 5.78 6.19
CA LEU A 58 -1.57 4.93 5.17
C LEU A 58 -0.93 5.76 4.04
N HIS A 59 -1.67 6.74 3.51
CA HIS A 59 -1.17 7.61 2.45
C HIS A 59 0.06 8.41 2.89
N LEU A 60 0.00 9.03 4.08
CA LEU A 60 1.09 9.83 4.63
C LEU A 60 2.35 8.99 4.88
N LEU A 61 2.21 7.84 5.54
CA LEU A 61 3.33 6.96 5.88
C LEU A 61 4.00 6.40 4.63
N THR A 62 3.22 5.93 3.66
CA THR A 62 3.78 5.41 2.41
C THR A 62 4.43 6.53 1.58
N GLY A 63 3.82 7.70 1.51
CA GLY A 63 4.39 8.87 0.85
C GLY A 63 5.73 9.29 1.46
N LEU A 64 5.81 9.34 2.80
CA LEU A 64 7.05 9.66 3.52
C LEU A 64 8.16 8.65 3.22
N VAL A 65 7.86 7.35 3.27
CA VAL A 65 8.83 6.31 2.92
C VAL A 65 9.34 6.51 1.50
N ASN A 66 8.47 6.84 0.54
CA ASN A 66 8.87 7.07 -0.84
C ASN A 66 9.80 8.28 -1.00
N LEU A 67 9.54 9.38 -0.28
CA LEU A 67 10.38 10.58 -0.29
C LEU A 67 11.77 10.33 0.30
N THR A 68 11.89 9.39 1.25
CA THR A 68 13.18 9.03 1.87
C THR A 68 13.99 8.00 1.07
N LYS A 69 13.45 7.45 -0.03
CA LYS A 69 14.21 6.58 -0.93
C LYS A 69 15.15 7.45 -1.79
N PRO A 70 16.47 7.25 -1.73
CA PRO A 70 17.38 8.00 -2.58
C PRO A 70 17.10 7.67 -4.06
N PRO A 71 17.12 8.68 -4.96
CA PRO A 71 17.11 8.43 -6.39
C PRO A 71 18.43 7.73 -6.73
N TYR A 72 18.37 6.47 -7.16
CA TYR A 72 19.50 5.77 -7.78
C TYR A 72 19.43 5.99 -9.29
#